data_AF-A0A6L4ZB36-F1
#
_entry.id   AF-A0A6L4ZB36-F1
#
_cell.length_a   1.000
_cell.length_b   1.000
_cell.length_c   1.000
_cell.angle_alpha   90.00
_cell.angle_beta   90.00
_cell.angle_gamma   90.00
#
_symmetry.space_group_name_H-M   'P 1'
#
loop_
_entity.id
_entity.type
_entity.pdbx_description
1 polymer ?
#
loop_
_entity_poly.entity_id
_entity_poly.type
_entity_poly.pdbx_seq_one_letter_code
_entity_poly.pdbx_strand_id
1 'polypeptide(L)'
;MKTTMKQLTAGTIIVLLLLAGNTYAKGTKVKASSHENIETSLQIEKWMTNEVIWNSATETISTINQVPESVLELEIWMTSTKTWNLNDRFKQEIETGLEIETWMTSIKTWNVEKTDAETELAVENWMMNNSFWN
;
A
#
# COMPACT_ATOMS: atom_id res chain seq x y z
N MET A 1 -58.73 9.16 -19.56
CA MET A 1 -58.45 7.76 -19.15
C MET A 1 -57.00 7.33 -19.38
N LYS A 2 -56.41 7.43 -20.59
CA LYS A 2 -55.01 7.00 -20.81
C LYS A 2 -53.98 7.84 -20.03
N THR A 3 -54.18 9.16 -19.93
CA THR A 3 -53.29 10.07 -19.19
C THR A 3 -53.43 9.92 -17.67
N THR A 4 -54.67 9.81 -17.19
CA THR A 4 -54.96 9.57 -15.77
C THR A 4 -54.41 8.22 -15.29
N MET A 5 -54.44 7.17 -16.13
CA MET A 5 -53.85 5.87 -15.81
C MET A 5 -52.32 5.93 -15.75
N LYS A 6 -51.67 6.66 -16.68
CA LYS A 6 -50.20 6.87 -16.65
C LYS A 6 -49.75 7.67 -15.43
N GLN A 7 -50.50 8.71 -15.04
CA GLN A 7 -50.22 9.51 -13.85
C GLN A 7 -50.42 8.69 -12.56
N LEU A 8 -51.45 7.84 -12.52
CA LEU A 8 -51.66 6.91 -11.42
C LEU A 8 -50.45 5.98 -11.27
N THR A 9 -50.03 5.31 -12.35
CA THR A 9 -48.87 4.39 -12.33
C THR A 9 -47.58 5.10 -11.92
N ALA A 10 -47.32 6.31 -12.44
CA ALA A 10 -46.14 7.09 -12.06
C ALA A 10 -46.16 7.45 -10.56
N GLY A 11 -47.32 7.85 -10.02
CA GLY A 11 -47.50 8.10 -8.60
C GLY A 11 -47.24 6.85 -7.75
N THR A 12 -47.74 5.69 -8.16
CA THR A 12 -47.51 4.44 -7.44
C THR A 12 -46.03 4.06 -7.40
N ILE A 13 -45.30 4.23 -8.51
CA ILE A 13 -43.85 3.95 -8.59
C ILE A 13 -43.06 4.87 -7.65
N ILE A 14 -43.38 6.16 -7.62
CA ILE A 14 -42.71 7.14 -6.75
C ILE A 14 -42.92 6.80 -5.27
N VAL A 15 -44.14 6.45 -4.88
CA VAL A 15 -44.44 6.02 -3.51
C VAL A 15 -43.68 4.76 -3.13
N LEU A 16 -43.58 3.79 -4.05
CA LEU A 16 -42.84 2.56 -3.81
C LEU A 16 -41.34 2.81 -3.61
N LEU A 17 -40.76 3.71 -4.41
CA LEU A 17 -39.35 4.11 -4.30
C LEU A 17 -39.06 4.85 -2.99
N LEU A 18 -39.95 5.72 -2.53
CA LEU A 18 -39.79 6.42 -1.26
C LEU A 18 -39.89 5.47 -0.06
N LEU A 19 -40.77 4.46 -0.13
CA LEU A 19 -40.90 3.43 0.90
C LEU A 19 -39.68 2.49 0.93
N ALA A 20 -39.17 2.08 -0.24
CA ALA A 20 -37.99 1.21 -0.32
C ALA A 20 -36.66 1.94 -0.07
N GLY A 21 -36.59 3.23 -0.40
CA GLY A 21 -35.40 4.06 -0.24
C GLY A 21 -35.16 4.53 1.19
N ASN A 22 -36.19 4.59 2.03
CA ASN A 22 -36.06 4.96 3.45
C ASN A 22 -35.59 3.76 4.30
N THR A 23 -34.41 3.24 4.00
CA THR A 23 -33.78 2.24 4.86
C THR A 23 -32.98 2.96 5.95
N TYR A 24 -33.23 2.60 7.21
CA TYR A 24 -32.39 3.05 8.31
C TYR A 24 -31.10 2.22 8.29
N ALA A 25 -30.16 2.61 7.42
CA ALA A 25 -28.84 1.99 7.36
C ALA A 25 -28.04 2.44 8.59
N LYS A 26 -28.17 1.69 9.69
CA LYS A 26 -27.22 1.81 10.81
C LYS A 26 -25.88 1.30 10.29
N GLY A 27 -25.01 2.21 9.86
CA GLY A 27 -23.68 1.87 9.35
C GLY A 27 -23.00 0.95 10.35
N THR A 28 -22.84 -0.31 9.97
CA THR A 28 -21.99 -1.22 10.72
C THR A 28 -20.58 -0.69 10.52
N LYS A 29 -20.05 -0.05 11.56
CA LYS A 29 -18.60 0.16 11.66
C LYS A 29 -18.00 -1.23 11.79
N VAL A 30 -17.82 -1.92 10.67
CA VAL A 30 -16.86 -3.00 10.60
C VAL A 30 -15.52 -2.30 10.76
N LYS A 31 -15.08 -2.13 12.02
CA LYS A 31 -13.68 -1.88 12.28
C LYS A 31 -12.97 -3.07 11.67
N ALA A 32 -12.13 -2.83 10.67
CA ALA A 32 -11.15 -3.81 10.23
C ALA A 32 -10.19 -4.02 11.41
N SER A 33 -10.52 -4.97 12.30
CA SER A 33 -9.71 -5.29 13.46
C SER A 33 -8.55 -6.16 13.01
N SER A 34 -7.50 -5.54 12.48
CA SER A 34 -6.17 -6.12 12.52
C SER A 34 -5.04 -5.10 12.41
N HIS A 35 -5.30 -3.84 12.04
CA HIS A 35 -4.31 -2.76 12.02
C HIS A 35 -4.96 -1.40 12.39
N GLU A 36 -5.62 -1.29 13.55
CA GLU A 36 -5.62 0.02 14.22
C GLU A 36 -4.17 0.20 14.71
N ASN A 37 -3.32 0.74 13.84
CA ASN A 37 -1.99 1.16 14.25
C ASN A 37 -2.24 2.19 15.36
N ILE A 38 -2.01 1.78 16.61
CA ILE A 38 -1.92 2.70 17.74
C ILE A 38 -0.62 3.45 17.50
N GLU A 39 -0.63 4.37 16.53
CA GLU A 39 0.45 5.31 16.31
C GLU A 39 0.55 6.11 17.61
N THR A 40 1.71 6.05 18.25
CA THR A 40 2.00 6.95 19.34
C THR A 40 1.84 8.38 18.82
N SER A 41 1.26 9.28 19.63
CA SER A 41 1.12 10.67 19.22
C SER A 41 2.50 11.20 18.85
N LEU A 42 2.68 11.60 17.57
CA LEU A 42 3.95 12.08 17.05
C LEU A 42 4.50 13.17 17.98
N GLN A 43 5.58 12.87 18.71
CA GLN A 43 6.23 13.83 19.58
C GLN A 43 7.10 14.72 18.71
N ILE A 44 6.79 16.01 18.68
CA ILE A 44 7.68 16.99 18.05
C ILE A 44 8.90 17.14 18.93
N GLU A 45 10.04 16.69 18.44
CA GLU A 45 11.30 16.85 19.14
C GLU A 45 11.78 18.30 19.06
N LYS A 46 12.54 18.75 20.07
CA LYS A 46 12.93 20.16 20.24
C LYS A 46 13.64 20.74 19.00
N TRP A 47 14.40 19.92 18.27
CA TRP A 47 15.11 20.36 17.07
C TRP A 47 14.18 20.65 15.89
N MET A 48 13.01 20.01 15.82
CA MET A 48 12.06 20.15 14.70
C MET A 48 11.36 21.51 14.66
N THR A 49 11.39 22.25 15.77
CA THR A 49 10.75 23.57 15.92
C THR A 49 11.73 24.64 16.40
N ASN A 50 13.02 24.31 16.51
CA ASN A 50 14.00 25.26 16.96
C ASN A 50 14.35 26.24 15.84
N GLU A 51 13.80 27.45 15.93
CA GLU A 51 14.08 28.55 15.01
C GLU A 51 15.57 28.89 14.91
N VAL A 52 16.39 28.62 15.93
CA VAL A 52 17.85 28.82 15.86
C VAL A 52 18.52 27.78 14.94
N ILE A 53 17.95 26.58 14.85
CA ILE A 53 18.46 25.52 13.95
C ILE A 53 18.03 25.79 12.50
N TRP A 54 16.82 26.31 12.29
CA TRP A 54 16.24 26.48 10.97
C TRP A 54 16.39 27.89 10.38
N ASN A 55 16.41 28.95 11.20
CA ASN A 55 16.70 30.31 10.78
C ASN A 55 18.20 30.60 10.91
N SER A 56 19.00 30.02 10.02
CA SER A 56 20.41 30.37 9.83
C SER A 56 20.62 31.78 9.24
N ALA A 57 19.54 32.57 9.06
CA ALA A 57 19.55 33.81 8.30
C ALA A 57 19.54 35.09 9.18
N THR A 58 19.27 35.01 10.49
CA THR A 58 18.97 36.23 11.27
C THR A 58 20.07 36.71 12.21
N GLU A 59 21.15 35.96 12.44
CA GLU A 59 22.27 36.47 13.23
C GLU A 59 23.60 36.19 12.52
N THR A 60 24.12 37.24 11.86
CA THR A 60 25.49 37.30 11.31
C THR A 60 25.83 36.24 10.27
N ILE A 61 25.42 36.49 9.02
CA ILE A 61 26.13 36.03 7.82
C ILE A 61 27.49 36.75 7.79
N SER A 62 28.39 36.38 8.69
CA SER A 62 29.80 36.72 8.62
C SER A 62 30.56 35.51 9.11
N THR A 63 31.09 34.75 8.15
CA THR A 63 31.92 33.54 8.37
C THR A 63 31.16 32.22 8.48
N ILE A 64 30.24 31.95 7.53
CA ILE A 64 30.25 30.58 6.99
C ILE A 64 31.56 30.52 6.20
N ASN A 65 32.59 29.91 6.80
CA ASN A 65 33.74 29.47 6.02
C ASN A 65 33.17 28.61 4.90
N GLN A 66 33.13 29.13 3.68
CA GLN A 66 33.05 28.29 2.50
C GLN A 66 34.29 27.42 2.60
N VAL A 67 34.16 26.24 3.21
CA VAL A 67 35.07 25.15 2.91
C VAL A 67 34.73 24.86 1.45
N PRO A 68 35.60 25.17 0.48
CA PRO A 68 35.34 24.70 -0.86
C PRO A 68 35.31 23.18 -0.75
N GLU A 69 34.13 22.59 -0.93
CA GLU A 69 34.05 21.15 -1.17
C GLU A 69 34.98 20.88 -2.36
N SER A 70 35.87 19.91 -2.19
CA SER A 70 36.72 19.47 -3.30
C SER A 70 35.80 19.15 -4.47
N VAL A 71 36.09 19.72 -5.64
CA VAL A 71 35.34 19.41 -6.87
C VAL A 71 35.36 17.88 -7.01
N LEU A 72 34.18 17.26 -6.98
CA LEU A 72 34.06 15.83 -7.20
C LEU A 72 34.52 15.53 -8.63
N GLU A 73 35.73 15.01 -8.77
CA GLU A 73 36.25 14.55 -10.04
C GLU A 73 35.69 13.16 -10.33
N LEU A 74 35.15 12.98 -11.53
CA LEU A 74 34.75 11.65 -11.99
C LEU A 74 36.00 10.83 -12.28
N GLU A 75 36.15 9.72 -11.57
CA GLU A 75 37.26 8.80 -11.79
C GLU A 75 37.15 8.12 -13.17
N ILE A 76 38.29 7.72 -13.76
CA ILE A 76 38.35 7.15 -15.12
C ILE A 76 37.44 5.91 -15.27
N TRP A 77 37.27 5.12 -14.22
CA TRP A 77 36.39 3.95 -14.27
C TRP A 77 34.91 4.33 -14.45
N MET A 78 34.49 5.52 -14.02
CA MET A 78 33.10 6.00 -14.13
C MET A 78 32.76 6.48 -15.54
N THR A 79 33.75 6.94 -16.30
CA THR A 79 33.53 7.62 -17.59
C THR A 79 34.14 6.90 -18.79
N SER A 80 35.07 5.98 -18.56
CA SER A 80 35.76 5.28 -19.63
C SER A 80 34.84 4.30 -20.34
N THR A 81 34.61 4.56 -21.63
CA THR A 81 33.96 3.60 -22.53
C THR A 81 34.67 2.26 -22.53
N LYS A 82 35.99 2.18 -22.32
CA LYS A 82 36.71 0.90 -22.22
C LYS A 82 36.29 0.07 -20.99
N THR A 83 35.88 0.73 -19.90
CA THR A 83 35.42 0.07 -18.66
C THR A 83 33.99 -0.45 -18.81
N TRP A 84 33.14 0.31 -19.50
CA TRP A 84 31.70 0.03 -19.64
C TRP A 84 31.31 -0.66 -20.95
N ASN A 85 32.19 -0.67 -21.96
CA ASN A 85 31.99 -1.37 -23.21
C ASN A 85 32.19 -2.87 -22.99
N LEU A 86 31.13 -3.48 -22.45
CA LEU A 86 31.00 -4.89 -22.15
C LEU A 86 30.49 -5.69 -23.36
N ASN A 87 30.55 -5.12 -24.57
CA ASN A 87 29.97 -5.69 -25.80
C ASN A 87 30.46 -7.13 -26.11
N ASP A 88 31.58 -7.57 -25.55
CA ASP A 88 32.11 -8.92 -25.75
C ASP A 88 31.78 -9.91 -24.62
N ARG A 89 31.12 -9.50 -23.52
CA ARG A 89 30.91 -10.35 -22.32
C ARG A 89 29.46 -10.77 -22.08
N PHE A 90 28.48 -10.11 -22.68
CA PHE A 90 27.08 -10.50 -22.55
C PHE A 90 26.59 -11.03 -23.90
N LYS A 91 26.44 -12.35 -23.99
CA LYS A 91 25.57 -12.91 -25.04
C LYS A 91 24.20 -12.29 -24.83
N GLN A 92 23.57 -11.83 -25.91
CA GLN A 92 22.16 -11.47 -25.86
C GLN A 92 21.39 -12.74 -25.45
N GLU A 93 20.98 -12.80 -24.18
CA GLU A 93 20.09 -13.84 -23.69
C GLU A 93 18.75 -13.62 -24.37
N ILE A 94 18.40 -14.49 -25.31
CA ILE A 94 17.05 -14.56 -25.86
C ILE A 94 16.28 -15.40 -24.85
N GLU A 95 15.65 -14.76 -23.87
CA GLU A 95 14.70 -15.45 -23.01
C GLU A 95 13.54 -15.96 -23.88
N THR A 96 13.29 -17.26 -23.80
CA THR A 96 12.06 -17.84 -24.37
C THR A 96 10.87 -17.14 -23.71
N GLY A 97 9.92 -16.66 -24.52
CA GLY A 97 8.73 -15.99 -24.02
C GLY A 97 8.03 -16.85 -22.96
N LEU A 98 7.61 -16.23 -21.85
CA LEU A 98 6.89 -16.93 -20.78
C LEU A 98 5.60 -17.53 -21.35
N GLU A 99 5.54 -18.86 -21.41
CA GLU A 99 4.32 -19.58 -21.78
C GLU A 99 3.46 -19.79 -20.54
N ILE A 100 2.15 -19.55 -20.66
CA ILE A 100 1.21 -19.90 -19.60
C ILE A 100 0.97 -21.41 -19.67
N GLU A 101 1.49 -22.13 -18.68
CA GLU A 101 1.31 -23.58 -18.59
C GLU A 101 -0.11 -23.94 -18.13
N THR A 102 -0.63 -25.09 -18.57
CA THR A 102 -2.01 -25.52 -18.30
C THR A 102 -2.37 -25.54 -16.82
N TRP A 103 -1.42 -25.87 -15.93
CA TRP A 103 -1.67 -25.88 -14.49
C TRP A 103 -1.92 -24.47 -13.91
N MET A 104 -1.42 -23.41 -14.55
CA MET A 104 -1.60 -22.03 -14.10
C MET A 104 -3.03 -21.52 -14.31
N THR A 105 -3.78 -22.13 -15.24
CA THR A 105 -5.13 -21.67 -15.64
C THR A 105 -6.22 -22.71 -15.47
N SER A 106 -5.85 -23.98 -15.27
CA SER A 106 -6.80 -25.07 -15.11
C SER A 106 -7.58 -24.91 -13.80
N ILE A 107 -8.87 -24.61 -13.93
CA ILE A 107 -9.82 -24.57 -12.80
C ILE A 107 -9.77 -25.89 -12.01
N LYS A 108 -9.59 -27.04 -12.68
CA LYS A 108 -9.46 -28.34 -12.01
C LYS A 108 -8.24 -28.43 -11.08
N THR A 109 -7.16 -27.69 -11.39
CA THR A 109 -5.94 -27.67 -10.59
C THR A 109 -6.10 -26.80 -9.34
N TRP A 110 -6.82 -25.70 -9.45
CA TRP A 110 -7.01 -24.73 -8.37
C TRP A 110 -8.27 -25.00 -7.53
N ASN A 111 -9.24 -25.71 -8.08
CA ASN A 111 -10.47 -26.05 -7.39
C ASN A 111 -10.27 -27.37 -6.64
N VAL A 112 -9.49 -27.31 -5.56
CA VAL A 112 -9.46 -28.36 -4.55
C VAL A 112 -10.84 -28.38 -3.92
N GLU A 113 -11.64 -29.39 -4.21
CA GLU A 113 -12.87 -29.63 -3.47
C GLU A 113 -12.50 -29.65 -1.98
N LYS A 114 -13.21 -28.87 -1.15
CA LYS A 114 -13.02 -28.84 0.31
C LYS A 114 -13.48 -30.18 0.89
N THR A 115 -12.73 -31.24 0.64
CA THR A 115 -13.03 -32.59 1.11
C THR A 115 -12.42 -32.86 2.47
N ASP A 116 -11.40 -32.09 2.86
CA ASP A 116 -10.82 -32.14 4.19
C ASP A 116 -11.29 -30.91 4.95
N ALA A 117 -12.24 -31.12 5.87
CA ALA A 117 -12.48 -30.15 6.92
C ALA A 117 -11.17 -30.01 7.69
N GLU A 118 -10.43 -28.92 7.43
CA GLU A 118 -9.28 -28.56 8.26
C GLU A 118 -9.75 -28.57 9.71
N THR A 119 -9.11 -29.39 10.54
CA THR A 119 -9.36 -29.35 11.99
C THR A 119 -9.19 -27.91 12.45
N GLU A 120 -10.17 -27.35 13.15
CA GLU A 120 -10.07 -26.00 13.72
C GLU A 120 -8.73 -25.87 14.44
N LEU A 121 -7.90 -24.93 13.98
CA LEU A 121 -6.64 -24.60 14.61
C LEU A 121 -6.95 -24.04 16.00
N ALA A 122 -6.86 -24.88 17.02
CA ALA A 122 -6.97 -24.46 18.40
C ALA A 122 -5.68 -23.75 18.80
N VAL A 123 -5.83 -22.57 19.42
CA VAL A 123 -4.69 -21.89 20.04
C VAL A 123 -4.23 -22.74 21.22
N GLU A 124 -3.02 -23.28 21.12
CA GLU A 124 -2.46 -24.13 22.17
C GLU A 124 -1.97 -23.28 23.36
N ASN A 125 -2.02 -23.82 24.58
CA ASN A 125 -1.73 -23.06 25.81
C ASN A 125 -0.35 -22.38 25.82
N TRP A 126 0.64 -22.95 25.14
CA TRP A 126 1.97 -22.36 25.05
C TRP A 126 1.99 -21.08 24.20
N MET A 127 1.08 -20.96 23.21
CA MET A 127 0.95 -19.76 22.37
C MET A 127 0.38 -18.56 23.15
N MET A 128 -0.32 -18.81 24.26
CA MET A 128 -0.93 -17.77 25.09
C MET A 128 -0.16 -17.50 26.39
N ASN A 129 0.74 -18.39 26.79
CA ASN A 129 1.46 -18.24 28.05
C ASN A 129 2.73 -17.41 27.85
N ASN A 130 2.67 -16.16 28.31
CA ASN A 130 3.75 -15.19 28.27
C ASN A 130 5.02 -15.64 29.02
N SER A 131 4.96 -16.68 29.87
CA SER A 131 6.14 -17.26 30.51
C SER A 131 7.01 -18.10 29.58
N PHE A 132 6.51 -18.49 28.40
CA PHE A 132 7.32 -19.16 27.37
C PHE A 132 8.00 -18.18 26.41
N TRP A 133 7.58 -16.90 26.42
CA TRP A 133 8.01 -15.87 25.47
C TRP A 133 8.78 -14.71 26.11
N ASN A 134 8.75 -14.61 27.46
CA ASN A 134 9.59 -13.71 28.27
C ASN A 134 10.71 -14.49 28.96
#